data_AF-A0A850NX14-F1
#
_entry.id   AF-A0A850NX14-F1
#
_cell.length_a   1.000
_cell.length_b   1.000
_cell.length_c   1.000
_cell.angle_alpha   90.00
_cell.angle_beta   90.00
_cell.angle_gamma   90.00
#
_symmetry.space_group_name_H-M   'P 1'
#
loop_
_entity.id
_entity.type
_entity.pdbx_description
1 polymer ?
#
loop_
_entity_poly.entity_id
_entity_poly.type
_entity_poly.pdbx_seq_one_letter_code
_entity_poly.pdbx_strand_id
1 'polypeptide(L)'
;MVVSLIVILCLVLLNGLFAMGELALISARRARLAILARDGTKGADRALKLAGDPQGFLPTVQIGMTLVSILEGSFGGNSIEAGVSRWLAHVPALRSIADELAMFLVVSAITAVMLVLGELVPKQIALRQPELIAARLSLLLEWMAWLTRPVVWLLKRSSELVLKLMGIGGAIRQSVSVEELRAYIAEGAQAGVLEQEERDMIERLLRLAERPVRAIMTPRNELCWVERHVPRAQLLRVLRSTTYSRIVVCEGGVDNPVGVILAKDMLDRFLDGKSPSVEIGLRHPISVPDTLSAFDMLERMRDSPLGLALVLDEYGSFEGIVTSSDLFGAIVGEQHEPGNTPPQRLAHDDVLVLDGSMPADEVKDRLGLADLPAEGSYHTLAGLILALLRRVPAKGDKIVFSGWLFEVLEMEGRRVVRVQASRQLLAEN
;
A
#
# COMPACT_ATOMS: atom_id res chain seq x y z
N MET A 1 21.88 -4.60 -55.56
CA MET A 1 20.45 -4.58 -55.21
C MET A 1 20.08 -5.67 -54.22
N VAL A 2 20.14 -6.97 -54.55
CA VAL A 2 19.68 -8.04 -53.62
C VAL A 2 20.44 -8.02 -52.29
N VAL A 3 21.78 -7.95 -52.33
CA VAL A 3 22.60 -7.87 -51.11
C VAL A 3 22.24 -6.63 -50.27
N SER A 4 22.11 -5.47 -50.91
CA SER A 4 21.72 -4.22 -50.24
C SER A 4 20.34 -4.31 -49.57
N LEU A 5 19.37 -4.96 -50.23
CA LEU A 5 18.03 -5.15 -49.70
C LEU A 5 18.03 -6.07 -48.47
N ILE A 6 18.82 -7.15 -48.51
CA ILE A 6 19.00 -8.06 -47.36
C ILE A 6 19.64 -7.31 -46.18
N VAL A 7 20.68 -6.50 -46.45
CA VAL A 7 21.34 -5.69 -45.42
C VAL A 7 20.36 -4.71 -44.77
N ILE A 8 19.58 -3.97 -45.55
CA ILE A 8 18.56 -3.04 -45.02
C ILE A 8 17.51 -3.79 -44.21
N LEU A 9 17.01 -4.93 -44.72
CA LEU A 9 16.03 -5.72 -43.98
C LEU A 9 16.57 -6.19 -42.62
N CYS A 10 17.81 -6.65 -42.58
CA CYS A 10 18.46 -7.03 -41.33
C CYS A 10 18.62 -5.85 -40.36
N LEU A 11 18.98 -4.67 -40.88
CA LEU A 11 19.11 -3.45 -40.07
C LEU A 11 17.74 -3.01 -39.51
N VAL A 12 16.68 -3.03 -40.32
CA VAL A 12 15.31 -2.68 -39.89
C VAL A 12 14.84 -3.61 -38.78
N LEU A 13 15.09 -4.91 -38.91
CA LEU A 13 14.76 -5.90 -37.88
C LEU A 13 15.57 -5.69 -36.59
N LEU A 14 16.85 -5.35 -36.71
CA LEU A 14 17.72 -5.05 -35.57
C LEU A 14 17.25 -3.79 -34.84
N ASN A 15 16.87 -2.74 -35.57
CA ASN A 15 16.30 -1.53 -34.97
C ASN A 15 14.98 -1.83 -34.27
N GLY A 16 14.13 -2.66 -34.89
CA GLY A 16 12.89 -3.12 -34.28
C GLY A 16 13.12 -3.86 -32.97
N LEU A 17 14.16 -4.68 -32.89
CA LEU A 17 14.54 -5.39 -31.66
C LEU A 17 14.97 -4.43 -30.55
N PHE A 18 15.73 -3.39 -30.90
CA PHE A 18 16.12 -2.33 -29.96
C PHE A 18 14.92 -1.50 -29.49
N ALA A 19 14.07 -1.02 -30.41
CA ALA A 19 12.86 -0.28 -30.09
C ALA A 19 11.89 -1.08 -29.22
N MET A 20 11.77 -2.39 -29.49
CA MET A 20 10.97 -3.31 -28.68
C MET A 20 11.55 -3.47 -27.28
N GLY A 21 12.87 -3.69 -27.17
CA GLY A 21 13.55 -3.86 -25.88
C GLY A 21 13.50 -2.61 -25.01
N GLU A 22 13.72 -1.42 -25.60
CA GLU A 22 13.61 -0.13 -24.93
C GLU A 22 12.21 0.04 -24.32
N LEU A 23 11.16 -0.06 -25.14
CA LEU A 23 9.80 0.19 -24.67
C LEU A 23 9.29 -0.88 -23.71
N ALA A 24 9.69 -2.14 -23.91
CA ALA A 24 9.37 -3.23 -23.00
C ALA A 24 9.97 -2.97 -21.60
N LEU A 25 11.22 -2.51 -21.52
CA LEU A 25 11.87 -2.24 -20.24
C LEU A 25 11.29 -1.00 -19.54
N ILE A 26 10.98 0.07 -20.29
CA ILE A 26 10.33 1.28 -19.75
C ILE A 26 8.94 0.95 -19.18
N SER A 27 8.19 0.11 -19.89
CA SER A 27 6.79 -0.20 -19.55
C SER A 27 6.64 -1.37 -18.58
N ALA A 28 7.72 -2.11 -18.32
CA ALA A 28 7.67 -3.29 -17.45
C ALA A 28 7.53 -2.89 -15.98
N ARG A 29 6.59 -3.53 -15.29
CA ARG A 29 6.42 -3.35 -13.84
C ARG A 29 7.50 -4.14 -13.09
N ARG A 30 8.27 -3.46 -12.23
CA ARG A 30 9.36 -4.06 -11.46
C ARG A 30 8.86 -5.22 -10.57
N ALA A 31 7.71 -5.05 -9.93
CA ALA A 31 7.11 -6.09 -9.08
C ALA A 31 6.86 -7.40 -9.86
N ARG A 32 6.32 -7.29 -11.08
CA ARG A 32 6.01 -8.44 -11.93
C ARG A 32 7.27 -9.11 -12.50
N LEU A 33 8.31 -8.34 -12.82
CA LEU A 33 9.63 -8.88 -13.19
C LEU A 33 10.26 -9.65 -12.01
N ALA A 34 10.10 -9.18 -10.77
CA ALA A 34 10.60 -9.87 -9.59
C ALA A 34 9.91 -11.22 -9.36
N ILE A 35 8.59 -11.31 -9.62
CA ILE A 35 7.86 -12.58 -9.57
C ILE A 35 8.36 -13.54 -10.65
N LEU A 36 8.47 -13.07 -11.91
CA LEU A 36 9.02 -13.89 -12.99
C LEU A 36 10.43 -14.41 -12.69
N ALA A 37 11.24 -13.61 -11.98
CA ALA A 37 12.57 -14.02 -11.53
C ALA A 37 12.51 -15.10 -10.44
N ARG A 38 11.60 -14.98 -9.47
CA ARG A 38 11.34 -16.01 -8.44
C ARG A 38 10.82 -17.31 -9.06
N ASP A 39 9.95 -17.21 -10.06
CA ASP A 39 9.39 -18.35 -10.82
C ASP A 39 10.42 -19.02 -11.76
N GLY A 40 11.67 -18.54 -11.78
CA GLY A 40 12.74 -19.12 -12.57
C GLY A 40 12.67 -18.79 -14.08
N THR A 41 11.92 -17.76 -14.46
CA THR A 41 11.86 -17.31 -15.86
C THR A 41 13.24 -16.81 -16.31
N LYS A 42 13.76 -17.41 -17.39
CA LYS A 42 15.07 -17.05 -17.93
C LYS A 42 15.11 -15.56 -18.32
N GLY A 43 16.11 -14.85 -17.81
CA GLY A 43 16.34 -13.43 -18.12
C GLY A 43 15.54 -12.44 -17.28
N ALA A 44 14.58 -12.89 -16.46
CA ALA A 44 13.79 -12.00 -15.60
C ALA A 44 14.65 -11.27 -14.56
N ASP A 45 15.65 -11.94 -13.96
CA ASP A 45 16.60 -11.30 -13.02
C ASP A 45 17.42 -10.18 -13.69
N ARG A 46 17.85 -10.39 -14.94
CA ARG A 46 18.58 -9.38 -15.72
C ARG A 46 17.68 -8.21 -16.09
N ALA A 47 16.47 -8.50 -16.57
CA ALA A 47 15.48 -7.47 -16.89
C ALA A 47 15.12 -6.64 -15.65
N LEU A 48 14.98 -7.27 -14.48
CA LEU A 48 14.76 -6.58 -13.22
C LEU A 48 15.92 -5.63 -12.87
N LYS A 49 17.17 -6.08 -13.02
CA LYS A 49 18.36 -5.24 -12.82
C LYS A 49 18.41 -4.06 -13.79
N LEU A 50 18.16 -4.30 -15.08
CA LEU A 50 18.13 -3.26 -16.12
C LEU A 50 17.01 -2.24 -15.88
N ALA A 51 15.82 -2.69 -15.48
CA ALA A 51 14.70 -1.82 -15.14
C ALA A 51 14.96 -1.03 -13.83
N GLY A 52 15.87 -1.50 -12.99
CA GLY A 52 16.34 -0.86 -11.76
C GLY A 52 17.14 0.43 -12.00
N ASP A 53 17.91 0.49 -13.09
CA ASP A 53 18.72 1.65 -13.49
C ASP A 53 18.44 2.07 -14.95
N PRO A 54 17.29 2.70 -15.24
CA PRO A 54 16.95 3.15 -16.59
C PRO A 54 17.96 4.17 -17.14
N GLN A 55 18.58 4.99 -16.28
CA GLN A 55 19.53 6.01 -16.70
C GLN A 55 20.83 5.42 -17.26
N GLY A 56 21.23 4.24 -16.78
CA GLY A 56 22.40 3.51 -17.30
C GLY A 56 22.16 2.87 -18.67
N PHE A 57 20.91 2.56 -19.01
CA PHE A 57 20.59 1.70 -20.15
C PHE A 57 19.82 2.37 -21.30
N LEU A 58 18.95 3.35 -21.03
CA LEU A 58 18.24 4.06 -22.11
C LEU A 58 19.19 4.71 -23.14
N PRO A 59 20.28 5.39 -22.72
CA PRO A 59 21.24 5.94 -23.67
C PRO A 59 21.93 4.86 -24.52
N THR A 60 22.18 3.68 -23.97
CA THR A 60 22.78 2.55 -24.69
C THR A 60 21.94 2.14 -25.90
N VAL A 61 20.64 1.92 -25.70
CA VAL A 61 19.77 1.45 -26.79
C VAL A 61 19.59 2.54 -27.84
N GLN A 62 19.48 3.79 -27.41
CA GLN A 62 19.38 4.94 -28.30
C GLN A 62 20.63 5.10 -29.19
N ILE A 63 21.83 4.89 -28.63
CA ILE A 63 23.07 4.87 -29.41
C ILE A 63 23.02 3.74 -30.45
N GLY A 64 22.56 2.55 -30.07
CA GLY A 64 22.38 1.41 -30.97
C GLY A 64 21.42 1.73 -32.12
N MET A 65 20.23 2.24 -31.81
CA MET A 65 19.22 2.65 -32.81
C MET A 65 19.73 3.74 -33.75
N THR A 66 20.44 4.73 -33.19
CA THR A 66 21.05 5.81 -33.99
C THR A 66 22.09 5.26 -34.96
N LEU A 67 22.96 4.36 -34.50
CA LEU A 67 23.98 3.74 -35.35
C LEU A 67 23.35 2.91 -36.48
N VAL A 68 22.32 2.12 -36.16
CA VAL A 68 21.58 1.33 -37.15
C VAL A 68 20.93 2.25 -38.19
N SER A 69 20.26 3.32 -37.75
CA SER A 69 19.62 4.29 -38.64
C SER A 69 20.61 5.00 -39.58
N ILE A 70 21.81 5.35 -39.10
CA ILE A 70 22.86 5.94 -39.93
C ILE A 70 23.37 4.94 -40.97
N LEU A 71 23.60 3.68 -40.57
CA LEU A 71 24.05 2.62 -41.47
C LEU A 71 23.01 2.34 -42.55
N GLU A 72 21.72 2.34 -42.20
CA GLU A 72 20.63 2.18 -43.17
C GLU A 72 20.58 3.29 -44.20
N GLY A 73 20.67 4.56 -43.78
CA GLY A 73 20.69 5.68 -44.70
C GLY A 73 21.88 5.61 -45.65
N SER A 74 23.06 5.27 -45.12
CA SER A 74 24.32 5.20 -45.88
C SER A 74 24.37 4.01 -46.86
N PHE A 75 23.96 2.82 -46.43
CA PHE A 75 23.99 1.61 -47.27
C PHE A 75 22.75 1.49 -48.18
N GLY A 76 21.60 1.92 -47.69
CA GLY A 76 20.31 1.71 -48.34
C GLY A 76 19.99 2.72 -49.43
N GLY A 77 20.34 4.00 -49.22
CA GLY A 77 20.13 5.07 -50.21
C GLY A 77 20.89 4.80 -51.50
N ASN A 78 22.22 4.81 -51.44
CA ASN A 78 23.08 4.85 -52.62
C ASN A 78 22.94 3.62 -53.56
N SER A 79 22.71 2.43 -53.00
CA SER A 79 22.65 1.19 -53.80
C SER A 79 21.30 0.95 -54.46
N ILE A 80 20.20 1.38 -53.82
CA ILE A 80 18.84 1.20 -54.32
C ILE A 80 18.47 2.36 -55.24
N GLU A 81 18.86 3.58 -54.89
CA GLU A 81 18.70 4.79 -55.71
C GLU A 81 19.26 4.60 -57.11
N ALA A 82 20.49 4.10 -57.26
CA ALA A 82 21.09 3.84 -58.57
C ALA A 82 20.36 2.75 -59.40
N GLY A 83 19.60 1.86 -58.75
CA GLY A 83 18.74 0.89 -59.42
C GLY A 83 17.43 1.52 -59.89
N VAL A 84 16.80 2.29 -59.01
CA VAL A 84 15.54 2.99 -59.26
C VAL A 84 15.71 4.09 -60.31
N SER A 85 16.76 4.90 -60.22
CA SER A 85 17.11 5.92 -61.23
C SER A 85 17.27 5.31 -62.63
N ARG A 86 18.01 4.19 -62.76
CA ARG A 86 18.16 3.50 -64.05
C ARG A 86 16.82 3.04 -64.62
N TRP A 87 15.89 2.60 -63.77
CA TRP A 87 14.54 2.21 -64.19
C TRP A 87 13.72 3.44 -64.63
N LEU A 88 13.75 4.53 -63.87
CA LEU A 88 13.09 5.79 -64.23
C LEU A 88 13.64 6.42 -65.52
N ALA A 89 14.95 6.29 -65.78
CA ALA A 89 15.61 6.83 -66.98
C ALA A 89 15.19 6.15 -68.30
N HIS A 90 14.48 5.01 -68.24
CA HIS A 90 13.85 4.39 -69.40
C HIS A 90 12.62 5.18 -69.89
N VAL A 91 12.04 6.02 -69.04
CA VAL A 91 10.92 6.91 -69.41
C VAL A 91 11.49 8.25 -69.89
N PRO A 92 11.32 8.61 -71.17
CA PRO A 92 11.95 9.82 -71.74
C PRO A 92 11.60 11.12 -71.02
N ALA A 93 10.38 11.23 -70.50
CA ALA A 93 9.88 12.41 -69.78
C ALA A 93 10.50 12.58 -68.38
N LEU A 94 10.98 11.50 -67.76
CA LEU A 94 11.52 11.50 -66.40
C LEU A 94 13.04 11.55 -66.35
N ARG A 95 13.72 11.41 -67.50
CA ARG A 95 15.18 11.28 -67.56
C ARG A 95 15.93 12.46 -66.95
N SER A 96 15.42 13.69 -67.06
CA SER A 96 16.06 14.89 -66.50
C SER A 96 15.94 15.00 -64.98
N ILE A 97 14.98 14.32 -64.37
CA ILE A 97 14.72 14.34 -62.92
C ILE A 97 14.84 12.94 -62.29
N ALA A 98 15.36 11.96 -63.03
CA ALA A 98 15.33 10.56 -62.63
C ALA A 98 16.14 10.29 -61.35
N ASP A 99 17.29 10.96 -61.19
CA ASP A 99 18.15 10.84 -60.02
C ASP A 99 17.48 11.45 -58.77
N GLU A 100 17.02 12.70 -58.86
CA GLU A 100 16.32 13.38 -57.75
C GLU A 100 15.04 12.65 -57.33
N LEU A 101 14.25 12.20 -58.30
CA LEU A 101 13.01 11.46 -58.04
C LEU A 101 13.29 10.07 -57.47
N ALA A 102 14.34 9.39 -57.92
CA ALA A 102 14.77 8.12 -57.35
C ALA A 102 15.23 8.28 -55.91
N MET A 103 16.05 9.30 -55.61
CA MET A 103 16.50 9.62 -54.26
C MET A 103 15.29 9.87 -53.35
N PHE A 104 14.37 10.73 -53.76
CA PHE A 104 13.17 11.05 -52.98
C PHE A 104 12.30 9.81 -52.70
N LEU A 105 12.03 8.99 -53.72
CA LEU A 105 11.21 7.78 -53.59
C LEU A 105 11.88 6.73 -52.71
N VAL A 106 13.18 6.49 -52.88
CA VAL A 106 13.93 5.49 -52.11
C VAL A 106 14.04 5.90 -50.65
N VAL A 107 14.41 7.16 -50.37
CA VAL A 107 14.48 7.67 -48.99
C VAL A 107 13.10 7.58 -48.33
N SER A 108 12.04 8.08 -48.99
CA SER A 108 10.68 8.03 -48.44
C SER A 108 10.21 6.60 -48.16
N ALA A 109 10.49 5.67 -49.08
CA ALA A 109 10.10 4.26 -48.92
C ALA A 109 10.88 3.58 -47.79
N ILE A 110 12.21 3.78 -47.70
CA ILE A 110 13.03 3.23 -46.62
C ILE A 110 12.57 3.81 -45.28
N THR A 111 12.36 5.12 -45.18
CA THR A 111 11.87 5.77 -43.96
C THR A 111 10.50 5.22 -43.55
N ALA A 112 9.57 5.04 -44.48
CA ALA A 112 8.25 4.48 -44.17
C ALA A 112 8.33 3.04 -43.65
N VAL A 113 9.13 2.18 -44.31
CA VAL A 113 9.34 0.79 -43.89
C VAL A 113 10.02 0.75 -42.52
N MET A 114 11.04 1.58 -42.30
CA MET A 114 11.78 1.66 -41.05
C MET A 114 10.90 2.15 -39.89
N LEU A 115 10.11 3.21 -40.11
CA LEU A 115 9.20 3.72 -39.10
C LEU A 115 8.15 2.66 -38.72
N VAL A 116 7.57 1.97 -39.70
CA VAL A 116 6.52 0.97 -39.44
C VAL A 116 7.09 -0.31 -38.83
N LEU A 117 8.03 -0.96 -39.52
CA LEU A 117 8.55 -2.28 -39.14
C LEU A 117 9.68 -2.21 -38.12
N GLY A 118 10.51 -1.16 -38.18
CA GLY A 118 11.65 -0.97 -37.30
C GLY A 118 11.33 -0.23 -36.02
N GLU A 119 10.14 0.38 -35.88
CA GLU A 119 9.82 1.15 -34.67
C GLU A 119 8.38 0.95 -34.18
N LEU A 120 7.36 1.32 -34.97
CA LEU A 120 5.96 1.35 -34.51
C LEU A 120 5.42 -0.03 -34.17
N VAL A 121 5.55 -1.01 -35.08
CA VAL A 121 5.05 -2.37 -34.86
C VAL A 121 5.77 -3.05 -33.68
N PRO A 122 7.11 -3.02 -33.57
CA PRO A 122 7.82 -3.57 -32.42
C PRO A 122 7.42 -2.93 -31.09
N LYS A 123 7.23 -1.60 -31.06
CA LYS A 123 6.75 -0.88 -29.87
C LYS A 123 5.34 -1.31 -29.47
N GLN A 124 4.43 -1.48 -30.43
CA GLN A 124 3.09 -2.00 -30.15
C GLN A 124 3.11 -3.43 -29.60
N ILE A 125 4.04 -4.27 -30.06
CA ILE A 125 4.24 -5.62 -29.52
C ILE A 125 4.78 -5.55 -28.08
N ALA A 126 5.75 -4.67 -27.82
CA ALA A 126 6.32 -4.45 -26.48
C ALA A 126 5.27 -4.11 -25.43
N LEU A 127 4.29 -3.26 -25.77
CA LEU A 127 3.23 -2.82 -24.84
C LEU A 127 2.26 -3.94 -24.44
N ARG A 128 2.13 -5.01 -25.24
CA ARG A 128 1.21 -6.11 -24.93
C ARG A 128 1.74 -7.04 -23.84
N GLN A 129 3.06 -7.28 -23.84
CA GLN A 129 3.72 -8.19 -22.89
C GLN A 129 5.10 -7.66 -22.49
N PRO A 130 5.18 -6.48 -21.84
CA PRO A 130 6.43 -5.80 -21.61
C PRO A 130 7.40 -6.62 -20.75
N GLU A 131 6.92 -7.30 -19.72
CA GLU A 131 7.80 -8.05 -18.80
C GLU A 131 8.42 -9.28 -19.45
N LEU A 132 7.64 -10.03 -20.24
CA LEU A 132 8.12 -11.23 -20.92
C LEU A 132 9.12 -10.87 -22.04
N ILE A 133 8.83 -9.80 -22.78
CA ILE A 133 9.69 -9.29 -23.84
C ILE A 133 11.00 -8.74 -23.25
N ALA A 134 10.92 -7.96 -22.17
CA ALA A 134 12.10 -7.48 -21.44
C ALA A 134 12.96 -8.64 -20.93
N ALA A 135 12.36 -9.69 -20.36
CA ALA A 135 13.08 -10.88 -19.91
C ALA A 135 13.76 -11.64 -21.08
N ARG A 136 13.10 -11.78 -22.23
CA ARG A 136 13.67 -12.44 -23.41
C ARG A 136 14.82 -11.66 -24.02
N LEU A 137 14.68 -10.34 -24.11
CA LEU A 137 15.68 -9.45 -24.71
C LEU A 137 16.79 -9.05 -23.72
N SER A 138 16.63 -9.34 -22.43
CA SER A 138 17.54 -8.89 -21.37
C SER A 138 19.02 -9.17 -21.66
N LEU A 139 19.32 -10.30 -22.31
CA LEU A 139 20.69 -10.68 -22.65
C LEU A 139 21.30 -9.75 -23.71
N LEU A 140 20.56 -9.44 -24.78
CA LEU A 140 21.00 -8.51 -25.82
C LEU A 140 21.22 -7.12 -25.24
N LEU A 141 20.28 -6.70 -24.39
CA LEU A 141 20.29 -5.41 -23.72
C LEU A 141 21.47 -5.29 -22.75
N GLU A 142 21.74 -6.31 -21.95
CA GLU A 142 22.89 -6.37 -21.03
C GLU A 142 24.22 -6.32 -21.79
N TRP A 143 24.33 -7.05 -22.91
CA TRP A 143 25.53 -7.05 -23.74
C TRP A 143 25.80 -5.67 -24.37
N MET A 144 24.76 -5.02 -24.88
CA MET A 144 24.85 -3.64 -25.39
C MET A 144 25.24 -2.64 -24.29
N ALA A 145 24.68 -2.80 -23.09
CA ALA A 145 24.99 -1.93 -21.94
C ALA A 145 26.46 -2.04 -21.56
N TRP A 146 26.99 -3.27 -21.57
CA TRP A 146 28.40 -3.52 -21.34
C TRP A 146 29.29 -2.89 -22.41
N LEU A 147 28.94 -3.04 -23.69
CA LEU A 147 29.73 -2.51 -24.82
C LEU A 147 29.77 -0.97 -24.85
N THR A 148 28.63 -0.33 -24.60
CA THR A 148 28.49 1.14 -24.68
C THR A 148 28.82 1.86 -23.37
N ARG A 149 29.10 1.12 -22.30
CA ARG A 149 29.42 1.65 -20.95
C ARG A 149 30.40 2.83 -20.93
N PRO A 150 31.55 2.82 -21.64
CA PRO A 150 32.48 3.97 -21.61
C PRO A 150 31.88 5.23 -22.25
N VAL A 151 31.08 5.07 -23.31
CA VAL A 151 30.42 6.18 -23.99
C VAL A 151 29.32 6.77 -23.12
N VAL A 152 28.50 5.90 -22.51
CA VAL A 152 27.43 6.33 -21.58
C VAL A 152 28.01 7.03 -20.35
N TRP A 153 29.14 6.56 -19.82
CA TRP A 153 29.83 7.22 -18.71
C TRP A 153 30.25 8.65 -19.07
N LEU A 154 30.83 8.84 -20.26
CA LEU A 154 31.23 10.16 -20.75
C LEU A 154 30.01 11.08 -20.92
N LEU A 155 28.94 10.57 -21.53
CA LEU A 155 27.68 11.30 -21.71
C LEU A 155 27.09 11.71 -20.36
N LYS A 156 27.01 10.79 -19.39
CA LYS A 156 26.50 11.09 -18.04
C LYS A 156 27.30 12.19 -17.36
N ARG A 157 28.63 12.14 -17.42
CA ARG A 157 29.49 13.20 -16.87
C ARG A 157 29.29 14.54 -17.57
N SER A 158 29.08 14.54 -18.89
CA SER A 158 28.77 15.77 -19.62
C SER A 158 27.41 16.36 -19.23
N SER A 159 26.37 15.53 -19.06
CA SER A 159 25.05 15.97 -18.61
C SER A 159 25.09 16.52 -17.20
N GLU A 160 25.78 15.85 -16.27
CA GLU A 160 25.98 16.33 -14.90
C GLU A 160 26.73 17.67 -14.86
N LEU A 161 27.72 17.86 -15.75
CA LEU A 161 28.45 19.12 -15.87
C LEU A 161 27.54 20.25 -16.36
N VAL A 162 26.72 19.99 -17.38
CA VAL A 162 25.75 20.98 -17.91
C VAL A 162 24.71 21.34 -16.85
N LEU A 163 24.15 20.35 -16.15
CA LEU A 163 23.17 20.59 -15.07
C LEU A 163 23.76 21.42 -13.93
N LYS A 164 25.02 21.15 -13.56
CA LYS A 164 25.76 21.96 -12.58
C LYS A 164 25.98 23.39 -13.07
N LEU A 165 26.31 23.59 -14.34
CA LEU A 165 26.46 24.92 -14.94
C LEU A 165 25.13 25.69 -15.00
N MET A 166 24.01 24.99 -15.14
CA MET A 166 22.66 25.56 -15.09
C MET A 166 22.14 25.80 -13.66
N GLY A 167 22.92 25.45 -12.62
CA GLY A 167 22.50 25.62 -11.22
C GLY A 167 21.43 24.63 -10.76
N ILE A 168 21.11 23.61 -11.55
CA ILE A 168 20.14 22.56 -11.21
C ILE A 168 20.90 21.42 -10.54
N GLY A 169 21.16 21.59 -9.24
CA GLY A 169 21.95 20.66 -8.44
C GLY A 169 21.18 20.23 -7.19
N GLY A 170 20.59 19.05 -7.22
CA GLY A 170 19.99 18.43 -6.03
C GLY A 170 19.35 17.11 -6.38
N ALA A 171 19.90 16.01 -5.84
CA ALA A 171 19.16 14.76 -5.79
C ALA A 171 17.89 15.03 -4.97
N ILE A 172 16.72 14.93 -5.61
CA ILE A 172 15.46 14.88 -4.89
C ILE A 172 15.54 13.62 -4.05
N ARG A 173 15.84 13.77 -2.75
CA ARG A 173 15.57 12.73 -1.77
C ARG A 173 14.05 12.62 -1.76
N GLN A 174 13.51 11.67 -2.52
CA GLN A 174 12.10 11.31 -2.46
C GLN A 174 11.88 10.73 -1.05
N SER A 175 11.45 11.58 -0.13
CA SER A 175 10.80 11.12 1.09
C SER A 175 9.50 10.47 0.66
N VAL A 176 9.46 9.14 0.69
CA VAL A 176 8.26 8.37 0.35
C VAL A 176 7.14 8.81 1.29
N SER A 177 6.03 9.33 0.74
CA SER A 177 4.87 9.70 1.56
C SER A 177 4.14 8.45 2.05
N VAL A 178 3.28 8.58 3.07
CA VAL A 178 2.48 7.46 3.58
C VAL A 178 1.55 6.93 2.48
N GLU A 179 1.06 7.80 1.60
CA GLU A 179 0.23 7.46 0.45
C GLU A 179 1.03 6.70 -0.62
N GLU A 180 2.27 7.09 -0.89
CA GLU A 180 3.16 6.34 -1.77
C GLU A 180 3.49 4.95 -1.19
N LEU A 181 3.73 4.85 0.13
CA LEU A 181 3.94 3.57 0.80
C LEU A 181 2.70 2.67 0.69
N ARG A 182 1.49 3.21 0.89
CA ARG A 182 0.22 2.49 0.67
C ARG A 182 0.10 2.01 -0.78
N ALA A 183 0.49 2.84 -1.75
CA ALA A 183 0.48 2.47 -3.16
C ALA A 183 1.43 1.30 -3.47
N TYR A 184 2.65 1.32 -2.90
CA TYR A 184 3.61 0.21 -3.04
C TYR A 184 3.11 -1.10 -2.40
N ILE A 185 2.47 -1.03 -1.23
CA ILE A 185 1.89 -2.19 -0.55
C ILE A 185 0.74 -2.78 -1.39
N ALA A 186 -0.13 -1.92 -1.92
CA ALA A 186 -1.23 -2.33 -2.79
C ALA A 186 -0.71 -2.97 -4.10
N GLU A 187 0.34 -2.41 -4.70
CA GLU A 187 1.00 -3.01 -5.88
C GLU A 187 1.59 -4.39 -5.55
N GLY A 188 2.25 -4.54 -4.40
CA GLY A 188 2.80 -5.82 -3.93
C GLY A 188 1.73 -6.90 -3.70
N ALA A 189 0.58 -6.52 -3.14
CA ALA A 189 -0.56 -7.43 -2.95
C ALA A 189 -1.18 -7.87 -4.29
N GLN A 190 -1.38 -6.94 -5.23
CA GLN A 190 -1.89 -7.27 -6.58
C GLN A 190 -0.93 -8.16 -7.38
N ALA A 191 0.36 -8.03 -7.10
CA ALA A 191 1.38 -8.88 -7.67
C ALA A 191 1.42 -10.29 -7.00
N GLY A 192 0.66 -10.53 -5.92
CA GLY A 192 0.67 -11.80 -5.19
C GLY A 192 1.94 -12.01 -4.35
N VAL A 193 2.66 -10.94 -4.04
CA VAL A 193 3.85 -10.96 -3.18
C VAL A 193 3.46 -10.89 -1.70
N LEU A 194 2.31 -10.29 -1.41
CA LEU A 194 1.74 -10.11 -0.07
C LEU A 194 0.34 -10.73 -0.04
N GLU A 195 0.06 -11.50 1.01
CA GLU A 195 -1.29 -12.00 1.26
C GLU A 195 -2.19 -10.88 1.80
N GLN A 196 -3.51 -11.08 1.68
CA GLN A 196 -4.47 -10.03 2.04
C GLN A 196 -4.46 -9.72 3.54
N GLU A 197 -4.25 -10.73 4.39
CA GLU A 197 -4.12 -10.56 5.84
C GLU A 197 -2.88 -9.73 6.23
N GLU A 198 -1.77 -9.91 5.51
CA GLU A 198 -0.53 -9.16 5.73
C GLU A 198 -0.71 -7.68 5.36
N ARG A 199 -1.42 -7.40 4.26
CA ARG A 199 -1.78 -6.04 3.87
C ARG A 199 -2.63 -5.36 4.94
N ASP A 200 -3.67 -6.02 5.41
CA ASP A 200 -4.59 -5.47 6.42
C ASP A 200 -3.84 -5.15 7.73
N MET A 201 -2.89 -6.01 8.11
CA MET A 201 -2.03 -5.79 9.27
C MET A 201 -1.14 -4.53 9.11
N ILE A 202 -0.52 -4.35 7.94
CA ILE A 202 0.32 -3.17 7.67
C ILE A 202 -0.53 -1.90 7.65
N GLU A 203 -1.72 -1.93 7.05
CA GLU A 203 -2.63 -0.77 7.04
C GLU A 203 -3.05 -0.36 8.46
N ARG A 204 -3.40 -1.33 9.31
CA ARG A 204 -3.72 -1.08 10.74
C ARG A 204 -2.52 -0.51 11.50
N LEU A 205 -1.33 -1.02 11.24
CA LEU A 205 -0.10 -0.52 11.88
C LEU A 205 0.18 0.94 11.50
N LEU A 206 -0.03 1.33 10.24
CA LEU A 206 0.11 2.72 9.81
C LEU A 206 -0.90 3.65 10.51
N ARG A 207 -2.14 3.18 10.75
CA ARG A 207 -3.16 3.94 11.48
C ARG A 207 -2.86 4.10 12.97
N LEU A 208 -2.17 3.13 13.58
CA LEU A 208 -1.81 3.18 15.00
C LEU A 208 -0.91 4.38 15.36
N ALA A 209 -0.14 4.89 14.40
CA ALA A 209 0.73 6.05 14.60
C ALA A 209 -0.04 7.34 14.92
N GLU A 210 -1.25 7.49 14.36
CA GLU A 210 -2.08 8.69 14.52
C GLU A 210 -3.26 8.48 15.48
N ARG A 211 -3.53 7.22 15.84
CA ARG A 211 -4.67 6.85 16.69
C ARG A 211 -4.33 7.06 18.17
N PRO A 212 -5.11 7.82 18.94
CA PRO A 212 -4.87 8.00 20.38
C PRO A 212 -5.24 6.74 21.16
N VAL A 213 -4.60 6.53 22.32
CA VAL A 213 -4.85 5.41 23.24
C VAL A 213 -6.32 5.35 23.66
N ARG A 214 -6.97 6.49 23.84
CA ARG A 214 -8.40 6.55 24.18
C ARG A 214 -9.31 5.84 23.17
N ALA A 215 -8.85 5.65 21.94
CA ALA A 215 -9.59 4.97 20.89
C ALA A 215 -9.52 3.44 20.95
N ILE A 216 -8.59 2.89 21.72
CA ILE A 216 -8.32 1.44 21.85
C ILE A 216 -8.39 0.94 23.29
N MET A 217 -8.45 1.86 24.28
CA MET A 217 -8.53 1.51 25.68
C MET A 217 -9.84 0.78 26.00
N THR A 218 -9.82 -0.05 27.03
CA THR A 218 -11.04 -0.51 27.70
C THR A 218 -11.58 0.62 28.58
N PRO A 219 -12.76 1.20 28.29
CA PRO A 219 -13.30 2.34 29.03
C PRO A 219 -13.67 2.00 30.48
N ARG A 220 -13.67 2.99 31.37
CA ARG A 220 -13.91 2.79 32.81
C ARG A 220 -15.19 2.03 33.18
N ASN A 221 -16.26 2.19 32.38
CA ASN A 221 -17.56 1.55 32.59
C ASN A 221 -17.57 0.06 32.24
N GLU A 222 -16.54 -0.44 31.56
CA GLU A 222 -16.40 -1.84 31.14
C GLU A 222 -15.35 -2.60 31.96
N LEU A 223 -14.74 -1.93 32.94
CA LEU A 223 -13.67 -2.53 33.75
C LEU A 223 -14.21 -3.56 34.74
N CYS A 224 -13.50 -4.67 34.82
CA CYS A 224 -13.55 -5.55 35.98
C CYS A 224 -12.68 -4.94 37.09
N TRP A 225 -13.32 -4.39 38.12
CA TRP A 225 -12.64 -3.76 39.25
C TRP A 225 -13.13 -4.28 40.62
N VAL A 226 -12.30 -4.08 41.65
CA VAL A 226 -12.62 -4.40 43.05
C VAL A 226 -12.28 -3.23 43.97
N GLU A 227 -13.06 -3.07 45.03
CA GLU A 227 -12.79 -2.08 46.07
C GLU A 227 -11.52 -2.45 46.87
N ARG A 228 -10.69 -1.47 47.20
CA ARG A 228 -9.44 -1.66 47.95
C ARG A 228 -9.64 -2.43 49.25
N HIS A 229 -10.69 -2.09 49.99
CA HIS A 229 -11.02 -2.69 51.28
C HIS A 229 -12.14 -3.75 51.19
N VAL A 230 -12.21 -4.45 50.05
CA VAL A 230 -13.22 -5.50 49.83
C VAL A 230 -13.05 -6.66 50.82
N PRO A 231 -14.13 -7.18 51.42
CA PRO A 231 -14.05 -8.37 52.26
C PRO A 231 -13.50 -9.57 51.49
N ARG A 232 -12.65 -10.38 52.14
CA ARG A 232 -12.00 -11.57 51.53
C ARG A 232 -12.98 -12.49 50.80
N ALA A 233 -14.15 -12.75 51.38
CA ALA A 233 -15.17 -13.62 50.78
C ALA A 233 -15.74 -13.06 49.46
N GLN A 234 -15.76 -11.73 49.30
CA GLN A 234 -16.16 -11.07 48.07
C GLN A 234 -15.02 -11.03 47.05
N LEU A 235 -13.78 -10.77 47.48
CA LEU A 235 -12.59 -10.90 46.62
C LEU A 235 -12.51 -12.29 45.98
N LEU A 236 -12.66 -13.36 46.77
CA LEU A 236 -12.65 -14.73 46.28
C LEU A 236 -13.79 -15.05 45.32
N ARG A 237 -14.96 -14.41 45.48
CA ARG A 237 -16.06 -14.55 44.52
C ARG A 237 -15.69 -13.94 43.17
N VAL A 238 -15.16 -12.71 43.18
CA VAL A 238 -14.71 -12.03 41.95
C VAL A 238 -13.60 -12.82 41.26
N LEU A 239 -12.60 -13.30 42.00
CA LEU A 239 -11.50 -14.11 41.46
C LEU A 239 -11.97 -15.43 40.82
N ARG A 240 -13.10 -16.00 41.28
CA ARG A 240 -13.67 -17.23 40.71
C ARG A 240 -14.55 -16.98 39.50
N SER A 241 -15.19 -15.82 39.41
CA SER A 241 -16.11 -15.49 38.32
C SER A 241 -15.45 -14.74 37.17
N THR A 242 -14.30 -14.11 37.40
CA THR A 242 -13.61 -13.32 36.38
C THR A 242 -12.90 -14.21 35.37
N THR A 243 -12.94 -13.81 34.11
CA THR A 243 -12.12 -14.36 33.02
C THR A 243 -10.81 -13.57 32.83
N TYR A 244 -10.66 -12.44 33.52
CA TYR A 244 -9.54 -11.52 33.35
C TYR A 244 -8.36 -11.85 34.27
N SER A 245 -7.15 -11.83 33.71
CA SER A 245 -5.91 -12.05 34.44
C SER A 245 -5.53 -10.92 35.40
N ARG A 246 -5.99 -9.70 35.10
CA ARG A 246 -5.69 -8.46 35.83
C ARG A 246 -7.00 -7.82 36.25
N ILE A 247 -7.07 -7.37 37.50
CA ILE A 247 -8.26 -6.74 38.06
C ILE A 247 -7.84 -5.39 38.60
N VAL A 248 -8.54 -4.34 38.19
CA VAL A 248 -8.29 -2.97 38.65
C VAL A 248 -8.75 -2.85 40.11
N VAL A 249 -7.93 -2.22 40.95
CA VAL A 249 -8.29 -1.91 42.33
C VAL A 249 -8.61 -0.43 42.40
N CYS A 250 -9.79 -0.11 42.92
CA CYS A 250 -10.22 1.27 43.11
C CYS A 250 -10.55 1.54 44.58
N GLU A 251 -10.53 2.81 44.97
CA GLU A 251 -10.84 3.25 46.33
C GLU A 251 -11.92 4.34 46.33
N GLY A 252 -13.08 4.04 46.91
CA GLY A 252 -14.21 4.97 46.93
C GLY A 252 -14.98 5.06 45.60
N GLY A 253 -14.80 4.08 44.70
CA GLY A 253 -15.47 3.99 43.40
C GLY A 253 -14.52 3.86 42.22
N VAL A 254 -15.08 3.55 41.04
CA VAL A 254 -14.30 3.23 39.82
C VAL A 254 -13.40 4.38 39.35
N ASP A 255 -13.76 5.64 39.65
CA ASP A 255 -13.07 6.84 39.20
C ASP A 255 -11.72 7.08 39.89
N ASN A 256 -11.42 6.33 40.97
CA ASN A 256 -10.18 6.47 41.73
C ASN A 256 -9.39 5.14 41.74
N PRO A 257 -8.70 4.80 40.63
CA PRO A 257 -7.88 3.60 40.55
C PRO A 257 -6.61 3.76 41.38
N VAL A 258 -6.36 2.82 42.29
CA VAL A 258 -5.16 2.79 43.15
C VAL A 258 -4.12 1.79 42.66
N GLY A 259 -4.50 0.85 41.79
CA GLY A 259 -3.56 -0.09 41.18
C GLY A 259 -4.26 -1.29 40.56
N VAL A 260 -3.52 -2.39 40.44
CA VAL A 260 -3.98 -3.64 39.83
C VAL A 260 -3.50 -4.82 40.65
N ILE A 261 -4.34 -5.86 40.74
CA ILE A 261 -3.96 -7.18 41.25
C ILE A 261 -3.99 -8.21 40.13
N LEU A 262 -3.10 -9.20 40.21
CA LEU A 262 -3.10 -10.36 39.32
C LEU A 262 -3.96 -11.45 39.92
N ALA A 263 -4.97 -11.91 39.17
CA ALA A 263 -5.90 -12.94 39.64
C ALA A 263 -5.15 -14.23 40.00
N LYS A 264 -4.18 -14.62 39.17
CA LYS A 264 -3.30 -15.77 39.41
C LYS A 264 -2.56 -15.67 40.74
N ASP A 265 -1.87 -14.55 41.01
CA ASP A 265 -1.13 -14.36 42.25
C ASP A 265 -2.04 -14.48 43.49
N MET A 266 -3.27 -13.96 43.41
CA MET A 266 -4.23 -14.05 44.51
C MET A 266 -4.75 -15.48 44.72
N LEU A 267 -5.00 -16.21 43.63
CA LEU A 267 -5.42 -17.61 43.67
C LEU A 267 -4.30 -18.52 44.20
N ASP A 268 -3.06 -18.33 43.73
CA ASP A 268 -1.88 -19.09 44.19
C ASP A 268 -1.69 -18.90 45.71
N ARG A 269 -1.81 -17.66 46.22
CA ARG A 269 -1.76 -17.40 47.67
C ARG A 269 -2.87 -18.10 48.44
N PHE A 270 -4.08 -18.13 47.88
CA PHE A 270 -5.20 -18.82 48.51
C PHE A 270 -4.96 -20.34 48.59
N LEU A 271 -4.42 -20.93 47.52
CA LEU A 271 -4.08 -22.36 47.44
C LEU A 271 -2.94 -22.72 48.41
N ASP A 272 -1.98 -21.82 48.63
CA ASP A 272 -0.92 -21.94 49.63
C ASP A 272 -1.42 -21.85 51.09
N GLY A 273 -2.73 -21.68 51.32
CA GLY A 273 -3.32 -21.49 52.65
C GLY A 273 -3.05 -20.10 53.24
N LYS A 274 -2.46 -19.16 52.48
CA LYS A 274 -2.25 -17.77 52.89
C LYS A 274 -3.55 -16.98 52.70
N SER A 275 -3.73 -15.90 53.46
CA SER A 275 -4.87 -15.00 53.21
C SER A 275 -4.57 -14.11 52.00
N PRO A 276 -5.34 -14.19 50.90
CA PRO A 276 -5.27 -13.21 49.82
C PRO A 276 -5.80 -11.88 50.36
N SER A 277 -5.02 -10.82 50.18
CA SER A 277 -5.43 -9.45 50.49
C SER A 277 -5.01 -8.56 49.34
N VAL A 278 -5.82 -7.55 49.05
CA VAL A 278 -5.58 -6.62 47.95
C VAL A 278 -4.27 -5.88 48.19
N GLU A 279 -3.99 -5.48 49.43
CA GLU A 279 -2.82 -4.72 49.86
C GLU A 279 -1.50 -5.43 49.52
N ILE A 280 -1.47 -6.76 49.65
CA ILE A 280 -0.25 -7.53 49.38
C ILE A 280 -0.07 -7.77 47.88
N GLY A 281 -1.17 -7.86 47.14
CA GLY A 281 -1.16 -8.08 45.69
C GLY A 281 -1.04 -6.81 44.86
N LEU A 282 -1.19 -5.63 45.48
CA LEU A 282 -1.36 -4.36 44.78
C LEU A 282 -0.07 -3.99 44.03
N ARG A 283 -0.21 -3.80 42.72
CA ARG A 283 0.86 -3.31 41.84
C ARG A 283 0.41 -2.03 41.17
N HIS A 284 1.34 -1.10 40.98
CA HIS A 284 1.06 0.21 40.39
C HIS A 284 1.45 0.19 38.90
N PRO A 285 0.47 0.14 37.97
CA PRO A 285 0.75 0.35 36.55
C PRO A 285 1.17 1.80 36.27
N ILE A 286 1.77 2.01 35.10
CA ILE A 286 2.06 3.35 34.61
C ILE A 286 0.77 4.08 34.26
N SER A 287 0.76 5.40 34.42
CA SER A 287 -0.34 6.26 33.96
C SER A 287 0.09 7.01 32.70
N VAL A 288 -0.82 7.12 31.74
CA VAL A 288 -0.59 7.79 30.45
C VAL A 288 -1.77 8.72 30.11
N PRO A 289 -1.52 9.82 29.39
CA PRO A 289 -2.60 10.68 28.91
C PRO A 289 -3.39 9.98 27.80
N ASP A 290 -4.69 10.24 27.74
CA ASP A 290 -5.64 9.72 26.75
C ASP A 290 -5.28 10.09 25.29
N THR A 291 -4.59 11.21 25.12
CA THR A 291 -4.07 11.75 23.85
C THR A 291 -2.80 11.08 23.34
N LEU A 292 -2.11 10.26 24.13
CA LEU A 292 -0.90 9.55 23.69
C LEU A 292 -1.24 8.65 22.48
N SER A 293 -0.38 8.57 21.47
CA SER A 293 -0.63 7.67 20.34
C SER A 293 -0.54 6.20 20.77
N ALA A 294 -1.32 5.33 20.12
CA ALA A 294 -1.26 3.89 20.34
C ALA A 294 0.11 3.32 19.98
N PHE A 295 0.79 3.90 18.98
CA PHE A 295 2.16 3.53 18.63
C PHE A 295 3.17 3.86 19.73
N ASP A 296 3.13 5.08 20.28
CA ASP A 296 4.01 5.45 21.42
C ASP A 296 3.68 4.60 22.66
N MET A 297 2.41 4.23 22.82
CA MET A 297 1.99 3.34 23.89
C MET A 297 2.59 1.94 23.77
N LEU A 298 2.72 1.39 22.56
CA LEU A 298 3.43 0.11 22.33
C LEU A 298 4.88 0.17 22.80
N GLU A 299 5.57 1.29 22.57
CA GLU A 299 6.94 1.48 23.05
C GLU A 299 6.99 1.50 24.57
N ARG A 300 6.10 2.26 25.23
CA ARG A 300 6.00 2.28 26.70
C ARG A 300 5.61 0.92 27.29
N MET A 301 4.81 0.14 26.57
CA MET A 301 4.35 -1.17 27.04
C MET A 301 5.44 -2.24 26.97
N ARG A 302 6.45 -2.07 26.09
CA ARG A 302 7.59 -3.01 25.95
C ARG A 302 8.37 -3.18 27.25
N ASP A 303 8.54 -2.10 28.00
CA ASP A 303 9.28 -2.09 29.27
C ASP A 303 8.37 -2.19 30.50
N SER A 304 7.04 -2.29 30.30
CA SER A 304 6.07 -2.37 31.38
C SER A 304 5.91 -3.83 31.88
N PRO A 305 6.33 -4.15 33.12
CA PRO A 305 6.24 -5.52 33.63
C PRO A 305 4.80 -6.00 33.82
N LEU A 306 3.84 -5.07 33.91
CA LEU A 306 2.43 -5.39 34.05
C LEU A 306 1.72 -5.52 32.70
N GLY A 307 2.25 -4.94 31.61
CA GLY A 307 1.57 -4.93 30.31
C GLY A 307 0.19 -4.25 30.35
N LEU A 308 -0.01 -3.31 31.27
CA LEU A 308 -1.23 -2.55 31.49
C LEU A 308 -0.85 -1.13 31.92
N ALA A 309 -1.58 -0.14 31.40
CA ALA A 309 -1.50 1.26 31.83
C ALA A 309 -2.89 1.83 32.15
N LEU A 310 -2.91 2.78 33.10
CA LEU A 310 -4.10 3.59 33.41
C LEU A 310 -4.11 4.80 32.47
N VAL A 311 -5.27 5.08 31.90
CA VAL A 311 -5.48 6.19 30.98
C VAL A 311 -6.19 7.32 31.71
N LEU A 312 -5.61 8.52 31.65
CA LEU A 312 -6.10 9.72 32.31
C LEU A 312 -6.38 10.83 31.30
N ASP A 313 -7.41 11.64 31.55
CA ASP A 313 -7.67 12.87 30.79
C ASP A 313 -6.74 14.03 31.21
N GLU A 314 -6.90 15.20 30.60
CA GLU A 314 -6.15 16.42 30.92
C GLU A 314 -6.41 16.99 32.33
N TYR A 315 -7.52 16.59 32.96
CA TYR A 315 -7.91 16.99 34.31
C TYR A 315 -7.44 15.98 35.37
N GLY A 316 -6.83 14.87 34.96
CA GLY A 316 -6.40 13.77 35.82
C GLY A 316 -7.52 12.79 36.17
N SER A 317 -8.68 12.87 35.51
CA SER A 317 -9.78 11.92 35.66
C SER A 317 -9.42 10.59 35.01
N PHE A 318 -9.87 9.50 35.63
CA PHE A 318 -9.65 8.17 35.10
C PHE A 318 -10.63 7.84 33.97
N GLU A 319 -10.09 7.53 32.79
CA GLU A 319 -10.89 7.24 31.59
C GLU A 319 -10.97 5.74 31.27
N GLY A 320 -9.96 4.97 31.63
CA GLY A 320 -9.93 3.53 31.37
C GLY A 320 -8.54 2.91 31.47
N ILE A 321 -8.39 1.70 30.94
CA ILE A 321 -7.10 1.00 30.90
C ILE A 321 -6.74 0.62 29.47
N VAL A 322 -5.44 0.54 29.18
CA VAL A 322 -4.95 -0.06 27.94
C VAL A 322 -3.96 -1.18 28.27
N THR A 323 -4.09 -2.30 27.59
CA THR A 323 -3.22 -3.46 27.76
C THR A 323 -2.38 -3.71 26.50
N SER A 324 -1.31 -4.50 26.65
CA SER A 324 -0.56 -4.96 25.48
C SER A 324 -1.45 -5.75 24.51
N SER A 325 -2.38 -6.56 25.04
CA SER A 325 -3.34 -7.32 24.23
C SER A 325 -4.22 -6.41 23.36
N ASP A 326 -4.66 -5.26 23.87
CA ASP A 326 -5.47 -4.30 23.10
C ASP A 326 -4.64 -3.69 21.95
N LEU A 327 -3.38 -3.33 22.23
CA LEU A 327 -2.46 -2.77 21.24
C LEU A 327 -2.10 -3.78 20.14
N PHE A 328 -1.83 -5.04 20.51
CA PHE A 328 -1.58 -6.11 19.54
C PHE A 328 -2.83 -6.50 18.76
N GLY A 329 -3.99 -6.55 19.44
CA GLY A 329 -5.29 -6.79 18.82
C GLY A 329 -5.64 -5.74 17.78
N ALA A 330 -5.28 -4.48 18.01
CA ALA A 330 -5.46 -3.40 17.05
C ALA A 330 -4.61 -3.57 15.76
N ILE A 331 -3.49 -4.30 15.81
CA ILE A 331 -2.63 -4.60 14.65
C ILE A 331 -3.11 -5.86 13.93
N VAL A 332 -3.23 -6.97 14.66
CA VAL A 332 -3.56 -8.28 14.11
C VAL A 332 -5.04 -8.37 13.69
N GLY A 333 -5.91 -7.59 14.35
CA GLY A 333 -7.36 -7.70 14.28
C GLY A 333 -7.88 -8.63 15.36
N GLU A 334 -9.08 -8.33 15.86
CA GLU A 334 -9.74 -9.18 16.84
C GLU A 334 -10.08 -10.54 16.21
N GLN A 335 -9.40 -11.59 16.66
CA GLN A 335 -9.83 -12.97 16.44
C GLN A 335 -11.15 -13.19 17.17
N HIS A 336 -12.26 -13.01 16.46
CA HIS A 336 -13.56 -13.45 16.98
C HIS A 336 -13.52 -14.98 17.07
N GLU A 337 -13.80 -15.54 18.25
CA GLU A 337 -13.88 -16.99 18.43
C GLU A 337 -14.84 -17.60 17.38
N PRO A 338 -14.42 -18.69 16.70
CA PRO A 338 -15.26 -19.39 15.73
C PRO A 338 -16.44 -20.04 16.45
N GLY A 339 -17.55 -19.31 16.53
CA GLY A 339 -18.77 -19.77 17.21
C GLY A 339 -19.82 -18.70 17.45
N ASN A 340 -19.42 -17.41 17.46
CA ASN A 340 -20.34 -16.30 17.75
C ASN A 340 -20.53 -15.32 16.59
N THR A 341 -20.17 -15.72 15.37
CA THR A 341 -20.29 -14.91 14.15
C THR A 341 -21.61 -15.22 13.44
N PRO A 342 -22.71 -14.45 13.62
CA PRO A 342 -23.77 -14.43 12.62
C PRO A 342 -23.21 -13.84 11.32
N PRO A 343 -23.72 -14.25 10.14
CA PRO A 343 -23.09 -13.96 8.86
C PRO A 343 -22.90 -12.46 8.63
N GLN A 344 -21.64 -12.00 8.57
CA GLN A 344 -21.25 -10.61 8.25
C GLN A 344 -21.62 -10.19 6.81
N ARG A 345 -22.16 -11.11 6.01
CA ARG A 345 -22.74 -10.83 4.69
C ARG A 345 -24.14 -11.44 4.67
N LEU A 346 -25.16 -10.61 4.82
CA LEU A 346 -26.46 -10.96 4.26
C LEU A 346 -26.31 -10.84 2.73
N ALA A 347 -26.71 -11.90 2.03
CA ALA A 347 -26.61 -12.02 0.59
C ALA A 347 -27.50 -10.98 -0.10
N HIS A 348 -26.98 -9.77 -0.29
CA HIS A 348 -27.30 -8.77 -1.33
C HIS A 348 -26.36 -7.57 -1.07
N ASP A 349 -25.58 -7.17 -2.08
CA ASP A 349 -24.37 -6.33 -2.01
C ASP A 349 -24.50 -4.90 -1.43
N ASP A 350 -25.56 -4.57 -0.68
CA ASP A 350 -25.86 -3.23 -0.19
C ASP A 350 -26.17 -3.14 1.32
N VAL A 351 -26.07 -4.23 2.10
CA VAL A 351 -26.37 -4.22 3.54
C VAL A 351 -25.26 -4.88 4.37
N LEU A 352 -24.73 -4.13 5.33
CA LEU A 352 -23.64 -4.54 6.23
C LEU A 352 -24.08 -4.40 7.69
N VAL A 353 -23.70 -5.35 8.54
CA VAL A 353 -23.85 -5.24 9.99
C VAL A 353 -22.45 -5.00 10.59
N LEU A 354 -22.31 -3.89 11.30
CA LEU A 354 -21.05 -3.42 11.87
C LEU A 354 -21.15 -3.35 13.40
N ASP A 355 -20.03 -3.61 14.07
CA ASP A 355 -19.93 -3.43 15.52
C ASP A 355 -19.86 -1.93 15.84
N GLY A 356 -20.56 -1.51 16.90
CA GLY A 356 -20.50 -0.14 17.41
C GLY A 356 -19.12 0.28 17.91
N SER A 357 -18.26 -0.68 18.29
CA SER A 357 -16.87 -0.45 18.67
C SER A 357 -15.93 -0.25 17.47
N MET A 358 -16.38 -0.58 16.25
CA MET A 358 -15.55 -0.50 15.04
C MET A 358 -14.95 0.91 14.89
N PRO A 359 -13.65 1.03 14.58
CA PRO A 359 -12.99 2.33 14.42
C PRO A 359 -13.68 3.18 13.35
N ALA A 360 -13.93 4.46 13.65
CA ALA A 360 -14.68 5.34 12.77
C ALA A 360 -13.99 5.58 11.41
N ASP A 361 -12.66 5.63 11.41
CA ASP A 361 -11.81 5.70 10.21
C ASP A 361 -11.85 4.40 9.39
N GLU A 362 -11.98 3.24 10.03
CA GLU A 362 -12.20 1.97 9.34
C GLU A 362 -13.58 1.92 8.69
N VAL A 363 -14.62 2.43 9.38
CA VAL A 363 -15.96 2.58 8.78
C VAL A 363 -15.93 3.55 7.59
N LYS A 364 -15.23 4.69 7.71
CA LYS A 364 -15.07 5.69 6.64
C LYS A 364 -14.51 5.02 5.38
N ASP A 365 -13.40 4.32 5.50
CA ASP A 365 -12.73 3.66 4.37
C ASP A 365 -13.55 2.50 3.81
N ARG A 366 -14.14 1.67 4.69
CA ARG A 366 -14.92 0.48 4.29
C ARG A 366 -16.20 0.83 3.54
N LEU A 367 -16.86 1.93 3.91
CA LEU A 367 -18.09 2.40 3.28
C LEU A 367 -17.84 3.49 2.22
N GLY A 368 -16.59 3.92 2.04
CA GLY A 368 -16.21 5.00 1.12
C GLY A 368 -16.88 6.33 1.48
N LEU A 369 -17.01 6.64 2.77
CA LEU A 369 -17.63 7.87 3.23
C LEU A 369 -16.71 9.07 2.96
N ALA A 370 -17.33 10.22 2.68
CA ALA A 370 -16.65 11.51 2.71
C ALA A 370 -16.26 11.89 4.16
N ASP A 371 -15.88 13.14 4.38
CA ASP A 371 -15.47 13.62 5.71
C ASP A 371 -16.55 13.41 6.76
N LEU A 372 -16.15 12.80 7.88
CA LEU A 372 -17.07 12.51 8.96
C LEU A 372 -17.40 13.81 9.73
N PRO A 373 -18.61 13.95 10.28
CA PRO A 373 -18.96 15.13 11.07
C PRO A 373 -18.09 15.19 12.33
N ALA A 374 -17.53 16.35 12.67
CA ALA A 374 -16.75 16.55 13.90
C ALA A 374 -15.61 15.51 14.08
N GLU A 375 -14.86 15.22 13.01
CA GLU A 375 -13.69 14.33 13.04
C GLU A 375 -12.76 14.65 14.21
N GLY A 376 -12.29 13.60 14.90
CA GLY A 376 -11.44 13.71 16.08
C GLY A 376 -12.18 13.85 17.42
N SER A 377 -13.49 14.14 17.43
CA SER A 377 -14.29 14.18 18.68
C SER A 377 -14.74 12.79 19.16
N TYR A 378 -14.66 11.77 18.29
CA TYR A 378 -14.96 10.38 18.57
C TYR A 378 -14.03 9.47 17.78
N HIS A 379 -14.05 8.18 18.11
CA HIS A 379 -13.16 7.18 17.48
C HIS A 379 -13.86 5.90 17.04
N THR A 380 -15.14 5.72 17.34
CA THR A 380 -15.89 4.50 17.06
C THR A 380 -17.16 4.80 16.26
N LEU A 381 -17.73 3.77 15.63
CA LEU A 381 -19.01 3.85 14.96
C LEU A 381 -20.13 4.32 15.90
N ALA A 382 -20.16 3.84 17.14
CA ALA A 382 -21.11 4.31 18.15
C ALA A 382 -21.00 5.83 18.37
N GLY A 383 -19.77 6.34 18.44
CA GLY A 383 -19.50 7.78 18.56
C GLY A 383 -19.94 8.57 17.32
N LEU A 384 -19.72 8.02 16.12
CA LEU A 384 -20.23 8.60 14.86
C LEU A 384 -21.77 8.70 14.87
N ILE A 385 -22.47 7.63 15.28
CA ILE A 385 -23.94 7.60 15.37
C ILE A 385 -24.45 8.65 16.37
N LEU A 386 -23.80 8.77 17.53
CA LEU A 386 -24.08 9.82 18.52
C LEU A 386 -23.88 11.23 17.94
N ALA A 387 -22.76 11.46 17.24
CA ALA A 387 -22.45 12.75 16.62
C ALA A 387 -23.47 13.13 15.52
N LEU A 388 -23.92 12.16 14.73
CA LEU A 388 -24.94 12.33 13.70
C LEU A 388 -26.32 12.61 14.30
N LEU A 389 -26.75 11.83 15.29
CA LEU A 389 -28.07 11.97 15.90
C LEU A 389 -28.17 13.16 16.86
N ARG A 390 -27.04 13.65 17.41
CA ARG A 390 -26.95 14.71 18.43
C ARG A 390 -27.81 14.44 19.68
N ARG A 391 -28.08 13.18 19.97
CA ARG A 391 -28.78 12.69 21.17
C ARG A 391 -28.35 11.26 21.46
N VAL A 392 -28.68 10.77 22.66
CA VAL A 392 -28.49 9.35 22.99
C VAL A 392 -29.33 8.48 22.02
N PRO A 393 -28.71 7.53 21.30
CA PRO A 393 -29.41 6.65 20.38
C PRO A 393 -30.33 5.67 21.12
N ALA A 394 -31.36 5.23 20.44
CA ALA A 394 -32.26 4.16 20.83
C ALA A 394 -32.27 3.07 19.75
N LYS A 395 -32.59 1.84 20.15
CA LYS A 395 -32.77 0.73 19.20
C LYS A 395 -33.86 1.10 18.18
N GLY A 396 -33.56 0.90 16.89
CA GLY A 396 -34.42 1.26 15.77
C GLY A 396 -34.23 2.69 15.25
N ASP A 397 -33.37 3.50 15.88
CA ASP A 397 -33.00 4.80 15.33
C ASP A 397 -32.33 4.65 13.97
N LYS A 398 -32.69 5.56 13.06
CA LYS A 398 -32.24 5.57 11.67
C LYS A 398 -31.67 6.94 11.31
N ILE A 399 -30.53 6.97 10.64
CA ILE A 399 -29.92 8.20 10.14
C ILE A 399 -29.24 7.98 8.80
N VAL A 400 -29.40 8.94 7.90
CA VAL A 400 -28.79 8.92 6.57
C VAL A 400 -27.57 9.81 6.57
N PHE A 401 -26.44 9.28 6.10
CA PHE A 401 -25.20 10.03 5.96
C PHE A 401 -24.40 9.52 4.77
N SER A 402 -23.95 10.43 3.90
CA SER A 402 -23.09 10.12 2.75
C SER A 402 -23.57 8.95 1.87
N GLY A 403 -24.88 8.87 1.61
CA GLY A 403 -25.49 7.82 0.77
C GLY A 403 -25.72 6.47 1.48
N TRP A 404 -25.49 6.41 2.79
CA TRP A 404 -25.75 5.24 3.63
C TRP A 404 -26.83 5.53 4.67
N LEU A 405 -27.75 4.59 4.85
CA LEU A 405 -28.71 4.55 5.95
C LEU A 405 -28.12 3.69 7.07
N PHE A 406 -27.88 4.29 8.22
CA PHE A 406 -27.45 3.61 9.44
C PHE A 406 -28.66 3.38 10.35
N GLU A 407 -28.88 2.12 10.75
CA GLU A 407 -29.93 1.70 11.66
C GLU A 407 -29.33 1.03 12.90
N VAL A 408 -29.71 1.52 14.09
CA VAL A 408 -29.25 0.95 15.37
C VAL A 408 -30.00 -0.36 15.64
N LEU A 409 -29.31 -1.49 15.54
CA LEU A 409 -29.91 -2.82 15.76
C LEU A 409 -29.94 -3.21 17.24
N GLU A 410 -28.90 -2.85 17.98
CA GLU A 410 -28.72 -3.28 19.37
C GLU A 410 -28.05 -2.21 20.23
N MET A 411 -28.56 -2.10 21.45
CA MET A 411 -28.08 -1.20 22.50
C MET A 411 -27.80 -2.01 23.77
N GLU A 412 -26.71 -1.70 24.45
CA GLU A 412 -26.42 -2.18 25.80
C GLU A 412 -26.34 -0.98 26.74
N GLY A 413 -27.37 -0.78 27.56
CA GLY A 413 -27.54 0.44 28.33
C GLY A 413 -27.62 1.67 27.43
N ARG A 414 -26.59 2.51 27.44
CA ARG A 414 -26.45 3.70 26.57
C ARG A 414 -25.47 3.52 25.40
N ARG A 415 -24.85 2.35 25.29
CA ARG A 415 -23.87 2.03 24.25
C ARG A 415 -24.56 1.41 23.05
N VAL A 416 -24.19 1.87 21.86
CA VAL A 416 -24.57 1.22 20.58
C VAL A 416 -23.66 0.01 20.39
N VAL A 417 -24.25 -1.18 20.25
CA VAL A 417 -23.50 -2.45 20.09
C VAL A 417 -23.45 -2.86 18.64
N ARG A 418 -24.56 -2.74 17.90
CA ARG A 418 -24.63 -3.11 16.48
C ARG A 418 -25.39 -2.09 15.66
N VAL A 419 -24.85 -1.82 14.47
CA VAL A 419 -25.43 -0.90 13.50
C VAL A 419 -25.51 -1.61 12.15
N GLN A 420 -26.67 -1.53 11.50
CA GLN A 420 -26.85 -1.93 10.12
C GLN A 420 -26.60 -0.71 9.23
N ALA A 421 -25.66 -0.82 8.30
CA ALA A 421 -25.45 0.16 7.25
C ALA A 421 -26.01 -0.40 5.94
N SER A 422 -26.97 0.28 5.34
CA SER A 422 -27.53 -0.07 4.04
C SER A 422 -27.36 1.07 3.04
N ARG A 423 -26.94 0.77 1.82
CA ARG A 423 -26.79 1.77 0.78
C ARG A 423 -28.17 2.31 0.40
N GLN A 424 -28.32 3.62 0.48
CA GLN A 424 -29.56 4.27 0.07
C GLN A 424 -29.33 4.91 -1.30
N LEU A 425 -29.84 4.26 -2.34
CA LEU A 425 -30.03 4.91 -3.65
C LEU A 425 -31.02 6.05 -3.41
N LEU A 426 -30.51 7.29 -3.36
CA LEU A 426 -31.36 8.47 -3.32
C LEU A 426 -32.28 8.41 -4.55
N ALA A 427 -33.59 8.48 -4.33
CA ALA A 427 -34.50 8.86 -5.39
C ALA A 427 -34.20 10.34 -5.71
N GLU A 428 -33.63 10.60 -6.88
CA GLU A 428 -33.59 11.93 -7.46
C GLU A 428 -35.05 12.35 -7.72
N ASN A 429 -35.54 13.32 -6.95
CA ASN A 429 -36.79 14.03 -7.24
C ASN A 429 -36.47 15.39 -7.86
#